data_AF-A0A8T3WAG9-F1
#
_entry.id   AF-A0A8T3WAG9-F1
#
_cell.length_a   1.000
_cell.length_b   1.000
_cell.length_c   1.000
_cell.angle_alpha   90.00
_cell.angle_beta   90.00
_cell.angle_gamma   90.00
#
_symmetry.space_group_name_H-M   'P 1'
#
loop_
_entity.id
_entity.type
_entity.pdbx_description
1 polymer ?
#
loop_
_entity_poly.entity_id
_entity_poly.type
_entity_poly.pdbx_seq_one_letter_code
_entity_poly.pdbx_strand_id
1 'polypeptide(L)'
;MFALYGLLGLTLIIFSYLFSRLTPSAAHLNFLFALGYWLFFDAIDYSLSGTSILNKIKNNKILLFYLIISGALLGLVLDFYAILISKVWVYPTVTNLWSVIELYINWGLVLLIVYSSYRVWHYIIRKMFGMFGMELVGKSKEHIAFSLIGYTGILFLIIPFFLSLFYNVTSSVFSFGFAILGLWFISEFVEYTRKERSLIKDVIEGHWTPIISIIIGSIVTGITWELLNLPVKAWIYTNIPFSNLTLFGIPITIILGWPFLFVVYLSFYRAIFKGNDRVW
;
A
#
# COMPACT_ATOMS: atom_id res chain seq x y z
N MET A 1 -2.46 27.32 -1.11
CA MET A 1 -2.14 27.51 -2.54
C MET A 1 -1.80 26.14 -3.10
N PHE A 2 -2.49 25.68 -4.14
CA PHE A 2 -2.19 24.39 -4.75
C PHE A 2 -0.81 24.43 -5.42
N ALA A 3 0.05 23.46 -5.12
CA ALA A 3 1.38 23.45 -5.70
C ALA A 3 1.31 23.10 -7.19
N LEU A 4 2.02 23.87 -8.03
CA LEU A 4 1.99 23.73 -9.49
C LEU A 4 2.33 22.31 -9.97
N TYR A 5 3.17 21.56 -9.24
CA TYR A 5 3.50 20.17 -9.58
C TYR A 5 2.32 19.21 -9.47
N GLY A 6 1.26 19.57 -8.73
CA GLY A 6 0.03 18.79 -8.70
C GLY A 6 -0.72 18.83 -10.04
N LEU A 7 -0.62 19.92 -10.81
CA LEU A 7 -1.20 20.00 -12.16
C LEU A 7 -0.43 19.12 -13.14
N LEU A 8 0.91 19.07 -12.99
CA LEU A 8 1.72 18.09 -13.72
C LEU A 8 1.29 16.67 -13.35
N GLY A 9 1.09 16.37 -12.07
CA GLY A 9 0.60 15.08 -11.61
C GLY A 9 -0.73 14.70 -12.26
N LEU A 10 -1.71 15.61 -12.24
CA LEU A 10 -3.00 15.41 -12.89
C LEU A 10 -2.86 15.19 -14.42
N THR A 11 -1.98 15.96 -15.07
CA THR A 11 -1.71 15.81 -16.50
C THR A 11 -1.16 14.42 -16.83
N LEU A 12 -0.23 13.91 -16.02
CA LEU A 12 0.33 12.56 -16.17
C LEU A 12 -0.75 11.48 -15.98
N ILE A 13 -1.63 11.63 -14.99
CA ILE A 13 -2.76 10.70 -14.77
C ILE A 13 -3.69 10.68 -16.00
N ILE A 14 -4.12 11.85 -16.47
CA ILE A 14 -5.00 11.97 -17.64
C ILE A 14 -4.33 11.37 -18.88
N PHE A 15 -3.06 11.69 -19.10
CA PHE A 15 -2.27 11.13 -20.19
C PHE A 15 -2.23 9.60 -20.11
N SER A 16 -1.92 9.03 -18.95
CA SER A 16 -1.93 7.58 -18.77
C SER A 16 -3.28 6.95 -19.12
N TYR A 17 -4.41 7.54 -18.72
CA TYR A 17 -5.73 7.01 -19.07
C TYR A 17 -6.10 7.13 -20.55
N LEU A 18 -5.72 8.22 -21.21
CA LEU A 18 -6.01 8.42 -22.62
C LEU A 18 -5.24 7.42 -23.48
N PHE A 19 -3.97 7.20 -23.17
CA PHE A 19 -3.10 6.36 -23.97
C PHE A 19 -3.15 4.88 -23.59
N SER A 20 -3.58 4.51 -22.37
CA SER A 20 -3.73 3.11 -21.95
C SER A 20 -4.76 2.35 -22.77
N ARG A 21 -5.70 3.07 -23.41
CA ARG A 21 -6.73 2.50 -24.28
C ARG A 21 -6.28 2.30 -25.73
N LEU A 22 -5.13 2.87 -26.12
CA LEU A 22 -4.70 2.86 -27.51
C LEU A 22 -3.89 1.61 -27.86
N THR A 23 -3.04 1.12 -26.95
CA THR A 23 -2.25 -0.10 -27.19
C THR A 23 -2.00 -0.92 -25.91
N PRO A 24 -2.03 -2.26 -25.98
CA PRO A 24 -1.62 -3.12 -24.86
C PRO A 24 -0.14 -2.99 -24.49
N SER A 25 0.72 -2.55 -25.42
CA SER A 25 2.12 -2.22 -25.17
C SER A 25 2.32 -1.00 -24.29
N ALA A 26 1.24 -0.28 -23.95
CA ALA A 26 1.27 0.88 -23.08
C ALA A 26 1.39 0.55 -21.58
N ALA A 27 1.88 -0.64 -21.23
CA ALA A 27 2.17 -1.07 -19.84
C ALA A 27 3.00 -0.05 -19.07
N HIS A 28 3.91 0.62 -19.77
CA HIS A 28 4.77 1.68 -19.25
C HIS A 28 4.01 2.92 -18.74
N LEU A 29 2.75 3.10 -19.14
CA LEU A 29 1.92 4.19 -18.63
C LEU A 29 1.54 4.03 -17.16
N ASN A 30 1.68 2.82 -16.59
CA ASN A 30 1.55 2.62 -15.15
C ASN A 30 2.60 3.42 -14.37
N PHE A 31 3.81 3.59 -14.92
CA PHE A 31 4.83 4.43 -14.30
C PHE A 31 4.43 5.90 -14.29
N LEU A 32 3.97 6.43 -15.42
CA LEU A 32 3.49 7.81 -15.50
C LEU A 32 2.27 8.04 -14.61
N PHE A 33 1.38 7.05 -14.52
CA PHE A 33 0.24 7.12 -13.61
C PHE A 33 0.70 7.13 -12.16
N ALA A 34 1.58 6.22 -11.75
CA ALA A 34 2.06 6.12 -10.39
C ALA A 34 2.77 7.42 -9.95
N LEU A 35 3.66 7.94 -10.79
CA LEU A 35 4.33 9.22 -10.57
C LEU A 35 3.32 10.37 -10.50
N GLY A 36 2.38 10.42 -11.46
CA GLY A 36 1.37 11.46 -11.52
C GLY A 36 0.43 11.46 -10.31
N TYR A 37 -0.01 10.28 -9.90
CA TYR A 37 -0.88 10.06 -8.75
C TYR A 37 -0.21 10.46 -7.45
N TRP A 38 1.06 10.08 -7.25
CA TRP A 38 1.85 10.55 -6.12
C TRP A 38 1.95 12.09 -6.10
N LEU A 39 2.39 12.72 -7.20
CA LEU A 39 2.56 14.18 -7.27
C LEU A 39 1.24 14.93 -7.02
N PHE A 40 0.13 14.40 -7.55
CA PHE A 40 -1.19 14.97 -7.34
C PHE A 40 -1.60 14.94 -5.87
N PHE A 41 -1.54 13.78 -5.21
CA PHE A 41 -1.90 13.67 -3.79
C PHE A 41 -0.92 14.38 -2.86
N ASP A 42 0.38 14.40 -3.17
CA ASP A 42 1.37 15.17 -2.41
C ASP A 42 1.09 16.68 -2.48
N ALA A 43 0.69 17.21 -3.64
CA ALA A 43 0.30 18.60 -3.79
C ALA A 43 -0.96 18.95 -3.00
N ILE A 44 -1.92 18.02 -2.92
CA ILE A 44 -3.11 18.17 -2.07
C ILE A 44 -2.70 18.15 -0.59
N ASP A 45 -1.88 17.19 -0.14
CA ASP A 45 -1.38 17.14 1.25
C ASP A 45 -0.68 18.44 1.62
N TYR A 46 0.21 18.95 0.76
CA TYR A 46 0.87 20.23 0.98
C TYR A 46 -0.13 21.39 1.13
N SER A 47 -1.15 21.42 0.28
CA SER A 47 -2.18 22.47 0.31
C SER A 47 -3.02 22.45 1.57
N LEU A 48 -3.26 21.25 2.12
CA LEU A 48 -4.09 21.05 3.31
C LEU A 48 -3.30 21.21 4.61
N SER A 49 -2.09 20.65 4.68
CA SER A 49 -1.31 20.53 5.91
C SER A 49 -0.10 21.47 5.99
N GLY A 50 0.25 22.17 4.90
CA GLY A 50 1.43 23.03 4.81
C GLY A 50 2.76 22.27 4.70
N THR A 51 2.72 20.93 4.71
CA THR A 51 3.88 20.04 4.61
C THR A 51 3.53 18.85 3.73
N SER A 52 4.52 18.18 3.14
CA SER A 52 4.28 16.96 2.32
C SER A 52 5.53 16.09 2.29
N ILE A 53 5.46 14.89 1.69
CA ILE A 53 6.64 14.03 1.59
C ILE A 53 7.65 14.62 0.61
N LEU A 54 7.20 15.28 -0.46
CA LEU A 54 8.09 15.94 -1.42
C LEU A 54 8.86 17.10 -0.78
N ASN A 55 8.26 17.84 0.15
CA ASN A 55 8.99 18.87 0.91
C ASN A 55 10.09 18.28 1.78
N LYS A 56 9.86 17.12 2.40
CA LYS A 56 10.90 16.41 3.17
C LYS A 56 12.02 15.92 2.26
N ILE A 57 11.67 15.36 1.11
CA ILE A 57 12.62 14.93 0.07
C ILE A 57 13.45 16.11 -0.44
N LYS A 58 12.85 17.28 -0.63
CA LYS A 58 13.57 18.49 -1.05
C LYS A 58 14.68 18.86 -0.05
N ASN A 59 14.41 18.70 1.23
CA ASN A 59 15.35 18.98 2.32
C ASN A 59 16.36 17.83 2.52
N ASN A 60 15.98 16.60 2.16
CA ASN A 60 16.82 15.41 2.28
C ASN A 60 16.67 14.51 1.05
N LYS A 61 17.47 14.76 0.01
CA LYS A 61 17.35 14.03 -1.27
C LYS A 61 17.58 12.52 -1.15
N ILE A 62 18.41 12.08 -0.20
CA ILE A 62 18.65 10.64 0.01
C ILE A 62 17.40 9.92 0.54
N LEU A 63 16.46 10.66 1.14
CA LEU A 63 15.18 10.11 1.57
C LEU A 63 14.38 9.52 0.40
N LEU A 64 14.39 10.15 -0.77
CA LEU A 64 13.69 9.60 -1.95
C LEU A 64 14.23 8.22 -2.32
N PHE A 65 15.55 8.07 -2.32
CA PHE A 65 16.19 6.80 -2.61
C PHE A 65 15.76 5.72 -1.61
N TYR A 66 15.75 6.04 -0.31
CA TYR A 66 15.27 5.10 0.71
C TYR A 66 13.78 4.76 0.55
N LEU A 67 12.92 5.73 0.24
CA LEU A 67 11.50 5.48 0.04
C LEU A 67 11.25 4.55 -1.15
N ILE A 68 11.91 4.82 -2.28
CA ILE A 68 11.78 3.98 -3.48
C ILE A 68 12.31 2.56 -3.21
N ILE A 69 13.48 2.42 -2.58
CA ILE A 69 14.03 1.09 -2.26
C ILE A 69 13.16 0.35 -1.25
N SER A 70 12.69 1.01 -0.20
CA SER A 70 11.81 0.38 0.79
C SER A 70 10.52 -0.11 0.15
N GLY A 71 9.86 0.71 -0.68
CA GLY A 71 8.67 0.28 -1.41
C GLY A 71 8.96 -0.87 -2.38
N ALA A 72 10.07 -0.81 -3.10
CA ALA A 72 10.50 -1.88 -4.02
C ALA A 72 10.77 -3.21 -3.29
N LEU A 73 11.44 -3.17 -2.13
CA LEU A 73 11.71 -4.34 -1.31
C LEU A 73 10.42 -4.95 -0.76
N LEU A 74 9.48 -4.11 -0.30
CA LEU A 74 8.18 -4.61 0.14
C LEU A 74 7.41 -5.23 -1.03
N GLY A 75 7.40 -4.57 -2.19
CA GLY A 75 6.83 -5.10 -3.43
C GLY A 75 7.43 -6.44 -3.84
N LEU A 76 8.76 -6.60 -3.71
CA LEU A 76 9.44 -7.87 -3.97
C LEU A 76 8.98 -8.99 -3.03
N VAL A 77 8.82 -8.70 -1.73
CA VAL A 77 8.27 -9.68 -0.78
C VAL A 77 6.83 -10.02 -1.14
N LEU A 78 6.01 -9.01 -1.47
CA LEU A 78 4.63 -9.24 -1.88
C LEU A 78 4.55 -10.08 -3.17
N ASP A 79 5.34 -9.77 -4.20
CA ASP A 79 5.41 -10.55 -5.44
C ASP A 79 5.90 -11.99 -5.20
N PHE A 80 6.86 -12.19 -4.28
CA PHE A 80 7.29 -13.53 -3.89
C PHE A 80 6.10 -14.37 -3.38
N TYR A 81 5.30 -13.83 -2.47
CA TYR A 81 4.11 -14.53 -1.99
C TYR A 81 2.96 -14.58 -3.00
N ALA A 82 2.76 -13.51 -3.76
CA ALA A 82 1.64 -13.36 -4.68
C ALA A 82 1.82 -14.21 -5.94
N ILE A 83 3.01 -14.20 -6.53
CA ILE A 83 3.28 -14.80 -7.83
C ILE A 83 3.83 -16.22 -7.65
N LEU A 84 4.88 -16.38 -6.82
CA LEU A 84 5.56 -17.68 -6.71
C LEU A 84 4.78 -18.67 -5.84
N ILE A 85 4.29 -18.21 -4.68
CA ILE A 85 3.59 -19.08 -3.73
C ILE A 85 2.11 -19.22 -4.08
N SER A 86 1.39 -18.10 -4.18
CA SER A 86 -0.08 -18.10 -4.20
C SER A 86 -0.68 -18.02 -5.61
N LYS A 87 0.13 -17.62 -6.61
CA LYS A 87 -0.27 -17.40 -8.01
C LYS A 87 -1.52 -16.53 -8.16
N VAL A 88 -1.67 -15.50 -7.32
CA VAL A 88 -2.86 -14.62 -7.32
C VAL A 88 -2.87 -13.67 -8.50
N TRP A 89 -1.69 -13.28 -9.01
CA TRP A 89 -1.55 -12.53 -10.26
C TRP A 89 -0.29 -12.93 -11.03
N VAL A 90 -0.24 -12.50 -12.30
CA VAL A 90 0.92 -12.61 -13.19
C VAL A 90 1.13 -11.30 -13.94
N TYR A 91 2.39 -11.02 -14.35
CA TYR A 91 2.75 -9.85 -15.16
C TYR A 91 3.05 -10.27 -16.61
N PRO A 92 2.07 -10.31 -17.52
CA PRO A 92 2.30 -10.74 -18.91
C PRO A 92 3.18 -9.75 -19.70
N THR A 93 3.29 -8.51 -19.22
CA THR A 93 4.02 -7.42 -19.90
C THR A 93 5.50 -7.33 -19.48
N VAL A 94 5.89 -8.03 -18.42
CA VAL A 94 7.27 -8.03 -17.90
C VAL A 94 8.05 -9.16 -18.58
N THR A 95 8.79 -8.81 -19.62
CA THR A 95 9.44 -9.79 -20.53
C THR A 95 10.96 -9.67 -20.57
N ASN A 96 11.51 -8.57 -20.05
CA ASN A 96 12.94 -8.27 -20.10
C ASN A 96 13.40 -7.52 -18.84
N LEU A 97 14.72 -7.39 -18.67
CA LEU A 97 15.32 -6.76 -17.49
C LEU A 97 14.82 -5.31 -17.27
N TRP A 98 14.61 -4.54 -18.32
CA TRP A 98 14.14 -3.15 -18.20
C TRP A 98 12.72 -3.08 -17.62
N SER A 99 11.83 -3.94 -18.11
CA SER A 99 10.46 -4.04 -17.55
C SER A 99 10.43 -4.53 -16.09
N VAL A 100 11.42 -5.33 -15.67
CA VAL A 100 11.57 -5.73 -14.26
C VAL A 100 12.02 -4.54 -13.40
N ILE A 101 13.01 -3.78 -13.87
CA ILE A 101 13.48 -2.57 -13.18
C ILE A 101 12.34 -1.57 -13.01
N GLU A 102 11.58 -1.33 -14.08
CA GLU A 102 10.43 -0.44 -14.04
C GLU A 102 9.34 -0.92 -13.08
N LEU A 103 9.01 -2.22 -13.09
CA LEU A 103 8.05 -2.81 -12.15
C LEU A 103 8.45 -2.50 -10.69
N TYR A 104 9.72 -2.69 -10.34
CA TYR A 104 10.16 -2.46 -8.95
C TYR A 104 10.33 -0.99 -8.60
N ILE A 105 10.62 -0.12 -9.58
CA ILE A 105 10.48 1.33 -9.37
C ILE A 105 9.02 1.70 -9.10
N ASN A 106 8.07 1.10 -9.83
CA ASN A 106 6.64 1.30 -9.59
C ASN A 106 6.21 0.81 -8.21
N TRP A 107 6.69 -0.34 -7.75
CA TRP A 107 6.50 -0.77 -6.36
C TRP A 107 7.09 0.23 -5.35
N GLY A 108 8.22 0.85 -5.66
CA GLY A 108 8.75 1.99 -4.91
C GLY A 108 7.79 3.18 -4.84
N LEU A 109 7.18 3.53 -5.98
CA LEU A 109 6.18 4.60 -6.08
C LEU A 109 4.87 4.26 -5.35
N VAL A 110 4.47 2.97 -5.26
CA VAL A 110 3.29 2.54 -4.48
C VAL A 110 3.38 3.06 -3.05
N LEU A 111 4.55 2.98 -2.40
CA LEU A 111 4.73 3.50 -1.04
C LEU A 111 4.39 5.00 -0.95
N LEU A 112 4.84 5.79 -1.93
CA LEU A 112 4.61 7.24 -1.98
C LEU A 112 3.15 7.58 -2.27
N ILE A 113 2.50 6.80 -3.14
CA ILE A 113 1.07 6.91 -3.46
C ILE A 113 0.23 6.61 -2.22
N VAL A 114 0.49 5.47 -1.56
CA VAL A 114 -0.22 5.05 -0.36
C VAL A 114 -0.07 6.11 0.74
N TYR A 115 1.18 6.54 1.00
CA TYR A 115 1.46 7.57 2.00
C TYR A 115 0.71 8.88 1.71
N SER A 116 0.86 9.41 0.49
CA SER A 116 0.29 10.73 0.15
C SER A 116 -1.23 10.69 0.07
N SER A 117 -1.82 9.61 -0.47
CA SER A 117 -3.27 9.40 -0.48
C SER A 117 -3.81 9.32 0.95
N TYR A 118 -3.21 8.47 1.80
CA TYR A 118 -3.60 8.35 3.20
C TYR A 118 -3.56 9.70 3.92
N ARG A 119 -2.48 10.49 3.74
CA ARG A 119 -2.32 11.80 4.39
C ARG A 119 -3.44 12.78 4.06
N VAL A 120 -3.85 12.84 2.79
CA VAL A 120 -4.96 13.68 2.33
C VAL A 120 -6.26 13.26 3.00
N TRP A 121 -6.60 11.97 2.94
CA TRP A 121 -7.82 11.47 3.55
C TRP A 121 -7.81 11.60 5.07
N HIS A 122 -6.67 11.36 5.70
CA HIS A 122 -6.49 11.54 7.14
C HIS A 122 -6.74 12.98 7.58
N TYR A 123 -6.22 13.96 6.83
CA TYR A 123 -6.51 15.36 7.10
C TYR A 123 -8.01 15.66 6.97
N ILE A 124 -8.65 15.20 5.88
CA ILE A 124 -10.08 15.45 5.61
C ILE A 124 -10.95 14.84 6.72
N ILE A 125 -10.77 13.55 7.03
CA ILE A 125 -11.56 12.84 8.04
C ILE A 125 -11.33 13.45 9.43
N ARG A 126 -10.08 13.75 9.79
CA ARG A 126 -9.78 14.42 11.06
C ARG A 126 -10.45 15.80 11.16
N LYS A 127 -10.51 16.56 10.06
CA LYS A 127 -11.17 17.87 10.04
C LYS A 127 -12.69 17.76 10.14
N MET A 128 -13.28 16.72 9.54
CA MET A 128 -14.74 16.50 9.54
C MET A 128 -15.25 15.92 10.86
N PHE A 129 -14.54 14.95 11.44
CA PHE A 129 -15.04 14.15 12.57
C PHE A 129 -14.22 14.31 13.85
N GLY A 130 -13.11 15.05 13.81
CA GLY A 130 -12.17 15.14 14.94
C GLY A 130 -11.46 13.82 15.20
N MET A 131 -10.82 13.72 16.38
CA MET A 131 -10.39 12.44 16.93
C MET A 131 -11.46 11.99 17.92
N PHE A 132 -12.18 10.93 17.60
CA PHE A 132 -13.15 10.31 18.50
C PHE A 132 -12.60 8.94 18.89
N GLY A 133 -12.73 8.58 20.18
CA GLY A 133 -12.24 7.33 20.75
C GLY A 133 -12.54 7.25 22.26
N MET A 134 -12.67 6.03 22.77
CA MET A 134 -12.77 5.73 24.20
C MET A 134 -11.57 4.87 24.57
N GLU A 135 -10.91 5.16 25.70
CA GLU A 135 -9.79 4.34 26.19
C GLU A 135 -10.35 2.99 26.68
N LEU A 136 -10.26 1.95 25.85
CA LEU A 136 -10.93 0.66 26.11
C LEU A 136 -10.07 -0.35 26.89
N VAL A 137 -8.74 -0.16 27.03
CA VAL A 137 -7.84 -1.22 27.53
C VAL A 137 -6.82 -0.74 28.56
N GLY A 138 -6.70 -1.50 29.66
CA GLY A 138 -5.66 -1.32 30.67
C GLY A 138 -4.27 -1.77 30.20
N LYS A 139 -3.25 -0.95 30.49
CA LYS A 139 -1.86 -1.07 29.98
C LYS A 139 -1.07 -2.30 30.45
N SER A 140 -1.59 -3.10 31.38
CA SER A 140 -0.78 -4.09 32.13
C SER A 140 -0.30 -5.30 31.32
N LYS A 141 -0.84 -5.55 30.13
CA LYS A 141 -0.48 -6.72 29.29
C LYS A 141 -0.14 -6.40 27.84
N GLU A 142 0.09 -5.13 27.49
CA GLU A 142 0.43 -4.73 26.11
C GLU A 142 1.67 -5.47 25.57
N HIS A 143 2.71 -5.61 26.39
CA HIS A 143 3.96 -6.26 25.98
C HIS A 143 3.76 -7.73 25.57
N ILE A 144 2.88 -8.47 26.25
CA ILE A 144 2.56 -9.86 25.91
C ILE A 144 1.77 -9.89 24.60
N ALA A 145 0.74 -9.04 24.47
CA ALA A 145 -0.10 -9.00 23.30
C ALA A 145 0.70 -8.67 22.02
N PHE A 146 1.50 -7.61 22.05
CA PHE A 146 2.32 -7.22 20.89
C PHE A 146 3.42 -8.23 20.57
N SER A 147 4.01 -8.89 21.57
CA SER A 147 4.98 -9.97 21.32
C SER A 147 4.32 -11.16 20.63
N LEU A 148 3.12 -11.56 21.08
CA LEU A 148 2.34 -12.62 20.43
C LEU A 148 1.97 -12.24 18.99
N ILE A 149 1.53 -11.00 18.76
CA ILE A 149 1.27 -10.47 17.41
C ILE A 149 2.51 -10.62 16.53
N GLY A 150 3.69 -10.21 17.01
CA GLY A 150 4.96 -10.35 16.27
C GLY A 150 5.28 -11.80 15.90
N TYR A 151 5.20 -12.73 16.86
CA TYR A 151 5.44 -14.16 16.61
C TYR A 151 4.42 -14.76 15.63
N THR A 152 3.14 -14.44 15.79
CA THR A 152 2.09 -14.85 14.84
C THR A 152 2.38 -14.31 13.45
N GLY A 153 2.88 -13.07 13.34
CA GLY A 153 3.26 -12.48 12.06
C GLY A 153 4.38 -13.25 11.36
N ILE A 154 5.40 -13.68 12.11
CA ILE A 154 6.47 -14.55 11.59
C ILE A 154 5.91 -15.89 11.12
N LEU A 155 5.04 -16.52 11.91
CA LEU A 155 4.40 -17.79 11.53
C LEU A 155 3.57 -17.65 10.25
N PHE A 156 2.85 -16.55 10.07
CA PHE A 156 2.08 -16.27 8.86
C PHE A 156 2.93 -16.08 7.61
N LEU A 157 4.21 -15.71 7.73
CA LEU A 157 5.14 -15.70 6.59
C LEU A 157 5.74 -17.07 6.34
N ILE A 158 6.11 -17.79 7.40
CA ILE A 158 6.81 -19.08 7.31
C ILE A 158 5.86 -20.18 6.81
N ILE A 159 4.67 -20.31 7.39
CA ILE A 159 3.76 -21.44 7.11
C ILE A 159 3.41 -21.54 5.61
N PRO A 160 2.95 -20.46 4.93
CA PRO A 160 2.65 -20.54 3.50
C PRO A 160 3.86 -20.92 2.64
N PHE A 161 5.05 -20.44 2.99
CA PHE A 161 6.28 -20.77 2.30
C PHE A 161 6.62 -22.27 2.43
N PHE A 162 6.58 -22.82 3.65
CA PHE A 162 6.83 -24.25 3.88
C PHE A 162 5.77 -25.14 3.23
N LEU A 163 4.49 -24.76 3.31
CA LEU A 163 3.41 -25.50 2.65
C LEU A 163 3.60 -25.56 1.13
N SER A 164 3.98 -24.43 0.52
CA SER A 164 4.29 -24.37 -0.91
C SER A 164 5.52 -25.20 -1.27
N LEU A 165 6.57 -25.20 -0.44
CA LEU A 165 7.83 -25.88 -0.71
C LEU A 165 7.72 -27.40 -0.61
N PHE A 166 7.07 -27.92 0.45
CA PHE A 166 7.08 -29.35 0.77
C PHE A 166 5.85 -30.11 0.30
N TYR A 167 4.70 -29.43 0.19
CA TYR A 167 3.44 -30.10 -0.11
C TYR A 167 2.86 -29.70 -1.47
N ASN A 168 3.57 -28.83 -2.23
CA ASN A 168 3.11 -28.23 -3.47
C ASN A 168 1.66 -27.69 -3.36
N VAL A 169 1.28 -27.27 -2.14
CA VAL A 169 0.00 -26.66 -1.89
C VAL A 169 0.14 -25.25 -2.43
N THR A 170 -0.28 -25.06 -3.68
CA THR A 170 -0.58 -23.72 -4.21
C THR A 170 -1.84 -23.25 -3.49
N SER A 171 -1.71 -22.90 -2.22
CA SER A 171 -2.82 -22.37 -1.47
C SER A 171 -3.12 -20.99 -2.04
N SER A 172 -4.40 -20.83 -2.36
CA SER A 172 -5.13 -19.67 -2.89
C SER A 172 -4.76 -18.30 -2.29
N VAL A 173 -5.59 -17.29 -2.58
CA VAL A 173 -5.58 -15.98 -1.91
C VAL A 173 -5.33 -16.03 -0.39
N PHE A 174 -5.67 -17.12 0.31
CA PHE A 174 -5.38 -17.29 1.74
C PHE A 174 -3.87 -17.23 2.08
N SER A 175 -2.99 -17.81 1.26
CA SER A 175 -1.54 -17.73 1.48
C SER A 175 -1.02 -16.32 1.33
N PHE A 176 -1.52 -15.60 0.33
CA PHE A 176 -1.19 -14.20 0.15
C PHE A 176 -1.78 -13.34 1.28
N GLY A 177 -3.00 -13.65 1.74
CA GLY A 177 -3.61 -13.03 2.90
C GLY A 177 -2.80 -13.22 4.19
N PHE A 178 -2.26 -14.42 4.42
CA PHE A 178 -1.33 -14.65 5.53
C PHE A 178 -0.06 -13.82 5.39
N ALA A 179 0.51 -13.69 4.20
CA ALA A 179 1.68 -12.85 4.00
C ALA A 179 1.41 -11.37 4.34
N ILE A 180 0.27 -10.85 3.89
CA ILE A 180 -0.21 -9.50 4.20
C ILE A 180 -0.38 -9.30 5.72
N LEU A 181 -1.08 -10.22 6.40
CA LEU A 181 -1.24 -10.17 7.86
C LEU A 181 0.10 -10.31 8.59
N GLY A 182 0.99 -11.15 8.07
CA GLY A 182 2.32 -11.38 8.63
C GLY A 182 3.17 -10.12 8.61
N LEU A 183 3.24 -9.45 7.45
CA LEU A 183 3.95 -8.18 7.29
C LEU A 183 3.36 -7.07 8.17
N TRP A 184 2.03 -7.00 8.26
CA TRP A 184 1.36 -6.04 9.14
C TRP A 184 1.73 -6.30 10.62
N PHE A 185 1.57 -7.53 11.11
CA PHE A 185 1.81 -7.87 12.52
C PHE A 185 3.28 -7.70 12.94
N ILE A 186 4.22 -8.05 12.06
CA ILE A 186 5.64 -7.79 12.31
C ILE A 186 5.89 -6.29 12.41
N SER A 187 5.30 -5.48 11.52
CA SER A 187 5.44 -4.02 11.55
C SER A 187 4.88 -3.43 12.85
N GLU A 188 3.70 -3.88 13.29
CA GLU A 188 3.08 -3.49 14.56
C GLU A 188 4.00 -3.80 15.76
N PHE A 189 4.62 -4.98 15.78
CA PHE A 189 5.57 -5.35 16.82
C PHE A 189 6.83 -4.47 16.78
N VAL A 190 7.35 -4.15 15.59
CA VAL A 190 8.50 -3.23 15.45
C VAL A 190 8.15 -1.82 15.93
N GLU A 191 6.96 -1.32 15.61
CA GLU A 191 6.47 -0.02 16.10
C GLU A 191 6.35 -0.04 17.64
N TYR A 192 5.76 -1.10 18.21
CA TYR A 192 5.64 -1.27 19.65
C TYR A 192 7.00 -1.29 20.37
N THR A 193 7.96 -2.07 19.87
CA THR A 193 9.32 -2.15 20.46
C THR A 193 10.08 -0.84 20.37
N ARG A 194 9.75 0.02 19.38
CA ARG A 194 10.26 1.38 19.26
C ARG A 194 9.53 2.39 20.15
N LYS A 195 8.52 1.96 20.91
CA LYS A 195 7.63 2.80 21.73
C LYS A 195 6.83 3.81 20.90
N GLU A 196 6.60 3.49 19.63
CA GLU A 196 5.78 4.28 18.72
C GLU A 196 4.33 3.77 18.76
N ARG A 197 3.38 4.64 18.39
CA ARG A 197 1.94 4.38 18.46
C ARG A 197 1.46 3.61 17.23
N SER A 198 1.10 2.33 17.32
CA SER A 198 0.79 1.50 16.14
C SER A 198 -0.67 1.58 15.68
N LEU A 199 -1.01 1.04 14.48
CA LEU A 199 -2.41 1.09 13.99
C LEU A 199 -3.32 0.27 14.90
N ILE A 200 -2.92 -0.93 15.31
CA ILE A 200 -3.72 -1.77 16.23
C ILE A 200 -3.99 -1.02 17.53
N LYS A 201 -2.99 -0.29 18.05
CA LYS A 201 -3.16 0.52 19.25
C LYS A 201 -4.20 1.62 19.04
N ASP A 202 -4.21 2.28 17.88
CA ASP A 202 -5.22 3.27 17.53
C ASP A 202 -6.62 2.68 17.48
N VAL A 203 -6.80 1.51 16.88
CA VAL A 203 -8.10 0.81 16.88
C VAL A 203 -8.58 0.53 18.29
N ILE A 204 -7.70 -0.02 19.13
CA ILE A 204 -8.02 -0.44 20.49
C ILE A 204 -8.37 0.76 21.37
N GLU A 205 -7.64 1.86 21.24
CA GLU A 205 -7.93 3.12 21.93
C GLU A 205 -9.09 3.91 21.29
N GLY A 206 -9.72 3.33 20.26
CA GLY A 206 -10.89 3.89 19.59
C GLY A 206 -10.58 5.03 18.64
N HIS A 207 -9.32 5.31 18.31
CA HIS A 207 -8.94 6.28 17.28
C HIS A 207 -9.18 5.70 15.88
N TRP A 208 -10.42 5.80 15.40
CA TRP A 208 -10.83 5.21 14.12
C TRP A 208 -10.42 6.02 12.89
N THR A 209 -9.96 7.26 13.07
CA THR A 209 -9.59 8.17 11.97
C THR A 209 -8.58 7.54 11.00
N PRO A 210 -7.47 6.94 11.48
CA PRO A 210 -6.57 6.12 10.67
C PRO A 210 -7.26 5.09 9.77
N ILE A 211 -8.08 4.20 10.34
CA ILE A 211 -8.72 3.12 9.59
C ILE A 211 -9.67 3.67 8.53
N ILE A 212 -10.50 4.65 8.89
CA ILE A 212 -11.45 5.25 7.93
C ILE A 212 -10.68 5.88 6.76
N SER A 213 -9.55 6.54 7.05
CA SER A 213 -8.69 7.15 6.04
C SER A 213 -8.03 6.13 5.14
N ILE A 214 -7.59 4.99 5.70
CA ILE A 214 -7.10 3.84 4.93
C ILE A 214 -8.19 3.31 4.01
N ILE A 215 -9.40 3.04 4.52
CA ILE A 215 -10.50 2.46 3.74
C ILE A 215 -10.85 3.37 2.56
N ILE A 216 -11.07 4.66 2.80
CA ILE A 216 -11.44 5.59 1.74
C ILE A 216 -10.29 5.77 0.74
N GLY A 217 -9.08 6.03 1.24
CA GLY A 217 -7.91 6.25 0.39
C GLY A 217 -7.56 5.05 -0.46
N SER A 218 -7.65 3.84 0.11
CA SER A 218 -7.37 2.60 -0.60
C SER A 218 -8.43 2.24 -1.63
N ILE A 219 -9.72 2.47 -1.35
CA ILE A 219 -10.78 2.22 -2.34
C ILE A 219 -10.64 3.18 -3.52
N VAL A 220 -10.41 4.47 -3.27
CA VAL A 220 -10.23 5.48 -4.34
C VAL A 220 -8.98 5.17 -5.17
N THR A 221 -7.84 4.95 -4.51
CA THR A 221 -6.60 4.59 -5.21
C THR A 221 -6.72 3.26 -5.94
N GLY A 222 -7.33 2.26 -5.32
CA GLY A 222 -7.44 0.93 -5.90
C GLY A 222 -8.34 0.90 -7.12
N ILE A 223 -9.53 1.50 -7.04
CA ILE A 223 -10.43 1.59 -8.20
C ILE A 223 -9.76 2.35 -9.34
N THR A 224 -9.13 3.50 -9.07
CA THR A 224 -8.48 4.28 -10.12
C THR A 224 -7.34 3.49 -10.78
N TRP A 225 -6.46 2.88 -10.00
CA TRP A 225 -5.33 2.12 -10.56
C TRP A 225 -5.80 0.89 -11.34
N GLU A 226 -6.76 0.13 -10.81
CA GLU A 226 -7.28 -1.05 -11.52
C GLU A 226 -8.00 -0.68 -12.82
N LEU A 227 -8.77 0.41 -12.84
CA LEU A 227 -9.41 0.91 -14.07
C LEU A 227 -8.39 1.28 -15.15
N LEU A 228 -7.21 1.79 -14.76
CA LEU A 228 -6.12 2.02 -15.70
C LEU A 228 -5.54 0.70 -16.22
N ASN A 229 -5.40 -0.29 -15.35
CA ASN A 229 -4.82 -1.58 -15.69
C ASN A 229 -5.73 -2.42 -16.60
N LEU A 230 -7.07 -2.32 -16.50
CA LEU A 230 -8.02 -3.12 -17.29
C LEU A 230 -7.70 -3.21 -18.81
N PRO A 231 -7.49 -2.11 -19.56
CA PRO A 231 -7.19 -2.17 -20.98
C PRO A 231 -5.78 -2.68 -21.29
N VAL A 232 -4.82 -2.41 -20.40
CA VAL A 232 -3.39 -2.65 -20.62
C VAL A 232 -2.99 -4.06 -20.20
N LYS A 233 -3.65 -4.60 -19.18
CA LYS A 233 -3.39 -5.90 -18.57
C LYS A 233 -1.92 -6.03 -18.14
N ALA A 234 -1.37 -4.99 -17.51
CA ALA A 234 -0.01 -5.01 -17.00
C ALA A 234 0.16 -6.12 -15.95
N TRP A 235 -0.87 -6.33 -15.12
CA TRP A 235 -1.08 -7.55 -14.34
C TRP A 235 -2.46 -8.14 -14.60
N ILE A 236 -2.57 -9.47 -14.44
CA ILE A 236 -3.81 -10.23 -14.56
C ILE A 236 -3.98 -11.10 -13.32
N TYR A 237 -5.17 -11.05 -12.72
CA TYR A 237 -5.52 -11.90 -11.58
C TYR A 237 -5.98 -13.29 -12.03
N THR A 238 -5.47 -14.33 -11.38
CA THR A 238 -5.67 -15.73 -11.80
C THR A 238 -6.28 -16.61 -10.72
N ASN A 239 -5.81 -16.51 -9.47
CA ASN A 239 -6.19 -17.42 -8.38
C ASN A 239 -6.88 -16.69 -7.22
N ILE A 240 -7.87 -15.86 -7.53
CA ILE A 240 -8.64 -15.09 -6.54
C ILE A 240 -10.07 -15.63 -6.41
N PRO A 241 -10.62 -15.73 -5.19
CA PRO A 241 -12.00 -16.15 -4.99
C PRO A 241 -12.95 -15.07 -5.51
N PHE A 242 -14.14 -15.52 -5.91
CA PHE A 242 -15.22 -14.64 -6.40
C PHE A 242 -14.79 -13.76 -7.59
N SER A 243 -13.89 -14.26 -8.45
CA SER A 243 -13.41 -13.54 -9.64
C SER A 243 -14.53 -13.15 -10.62
N ASN A 244 -15.66 -13.85 -10.57
CA ASN A 244 -16.87 -13.56 -11.33
C ASN A 244 -17.69 -12.38 -10.77
N LEU A 245 -17.54 -12.04 -9.49
CA LEU A 245 -18.20 -10.88 -8.89
C LEU A 245 -17.34 -9.65 -9.15
N THR A 246 -17.80 -8.76 -10.04
CA THR A 246 -17.03 -7.59 -10.46
C THR A 246 -17.79 -6.29 -10.25
N LEU A 247 -17.04 -5.22 -9.98
CA LEU A 247 -17.50 -3.85 -9.99
C LEU A 247 -16.64 -3.06 -10.98
N PHE A 248 -17.25 -2.42 -11.97
CA PHE A 248 -16.56 -1.76 -13.09
C PHE A 248 -15.57 -2.67 -13.85
N GLY A 249 -15.82 -3.99 -13.87
CA GLY A 249 -14.91 -4.98 -14.48
C GLY A 249 -13.75 -5.41 -13.59
N ILE A 250 -13.65 -4.89 -12.37
CA ILE A 250 -12.62 -5.24 -11.38
C ILE A 250 -13.22 -6.26 -10.40
N PRO A 251 -12.55 -7.40 -10.13
CA PRO A 251 -13.03 -8.36 -9.13
C PRO A 251 -13.16 -7.72 -7.74
N ILE A 252 -14.28 -7.97 -7.05
CA ILE A 252 -14.56 -7.38 -5.73
C ILE A 252 -13.47 -7.74 -4.70
N THR A 253 -12.95 -8.97 -4.74
CA THR A 253 -11.86 -9.40 -3.85
C THR A 253 -10.61 -8.52 -4.00
N ILE A 254 -10.33 -7.98 -5.19
CA ILE A 254 -9.21 -7.07 -5.41
C ILE A 254 -9.48 -5.71 -4.78
N ILE A 255 -10.68 -5.16 -4.97
CA ILE A 255 -11.12 -3.90 -4.34
C ILE A 255 -11.02 -4.02 -2.81
N LEU A 256 -11.44 -5.15 -2.24
CA LEU A 256 -11.33 -5.43 -0.80
C LEU A 256 -9.89 -5.69 -0.33
N GLY A 257 -8.99 -6.08 -1.23
CA GLY A 257 -7.57 -6.29 -0.93
C GLY A 257 -6.79 -4.98 -0.77
N TRP A 258 -7.18 -3.91 -1.46
CA TRP A 258 -6.51 -2.61 -1.41
C TRP A 258 -6.38 -2.01 0.00
N PRO A 259 -7.41 -2.02 0.86
CA PRO A 259 -7.27 -1.61 2.26
C PRO A 259 -6.14 -2.32 3.00
N PHE A 260 -6.00 -3.64 2.82
CA PHE A 260 -4.93 -4.39 3.47
C PHE A 260 -3.55 -4.07 2.91
N LEU A 261 -3.46 -3.82 1.59
CA LEU A 261 -2.23 -3.34 0.97
C LEU A 261 -1.81 -1.99 1.58
N PHE A 262 -2.75 -1.06 1.75
CA PHE A 262 -2.48 0.22 2.42
C PHE A 262 -1.98 0.03 3.85
N VAL A 263 -2.63 -0.83 4.65
CA VAL A 263 -2.19 -1.16 6.01
C VAL A 263 -0.74 -1.62 5.99
N VAL A 264 -0.40 -2.60 5.15
CA VAL A 264 0.97 -3.13 5.06
C VAL A 264 1.98 -2.07 4.67
N TYR A 265 1.71 -1.26 3.65
CA TYR A 265 2.63 -0.20 3.21
C TYR A 265 2.82 0.89 4.28
N LEU A 266 1.75 1.33 4.95
CA LEU A 266 1.83 2.36 5.99
C LEU A 266 2.50 1.84 7.27
N SER A 267 2.17 0.63 7.73
CA SER A 267 2.84 0.01 8.88
C SER A 267 4.31 -0.27 8.56
N PHE A 268 4.63 -0.73 7.36
CA PHE A 268 6.03 -0.94 6.94
C PHE A 268 6.82 0.36 6.87
N TYR A 269 6.22 1.44 6.32
CA TYR A 269 6.81 2.79 6.36
C TYR A 269 7.21 3.14 7.79
N ARG A 270 6.29 2.96 8.73
CA ARG A 270 6.51 3.29 10.14
C ARG A 270 7.51 2.38 10.86
N ALA A 271 7.53 1.11 10.49
CA ALA A 271 8.52 0.17 10.98
C ALA A 271 9.95 0.52 10.50
N ILE A 272 10.11 1.22 9.37
CA ILE A 272 11.42 1.65 8.86
C ILE A 272 11.75 3.07 9.34
N PHE A 273 10.93 4.04 8.97
CA PHE A 273 11.20 5.47 9.16
C PHE A 273 10.67 5.92 10.53
N LYS A 274 11.59 6.29 11.42
CA LYS A 274 11.27 6.89 12.72
C LYS A 274 10.94 8.38 12.57
N GLY A 275 10.03 8.89 13.39
CA GLY A 275 9.79 10.32 13.54
C GLY A 275 8.32 10.68 13.73
N ASN A 276 8.07 11.97 13.99
CA ASN A 276 6.73 12.55 14.20
C ASN A 276 5.88 12.65 12.92
N ASP A 277 6.19 11.82 11.92
CA ASP A 277 5.37 11.71 10.72
C ASP A 277 4.04 11.14 11.14
N ARG A 278 2.98 11.96 11.08
CA ARG A 278 1.62 11.57 11.45
C ARG A 278 1.06 10.58 10.43
N VAL A 279 1.55 9.35 10.51
CA VAL A 279 0.90 8.14 10.04
C VAL A 279 0.42 7.48 11.33
N TRP A 280 -0.90 7.43 11.50
CA TRP A 280 -1.59 7.30 12.79
C TRP A 280 -1.59 8.61 13.60
#